data_AF-A0A962UKC0-F1
#
_entry.id   AF-A0A962UKC0-F1
#
_cell.length_a   1.000
_cell.length_b   1.000
_cell.length_c   1.000
_cell.angle_alpha   90.00
_cell.angle_beta   90.00
_cell.angle_gamma   90.00
#
_symmetry.space_group_name_H-M   'P 1'
#
loop_
_entity.id
_entity.type
_entity.pdbx_description
1 polymer ?
#
loop_
_entity_poly.entity_id
_entity_poly.type
_entity_poly.pdbx_seq_one_letter_code
_entity_poly.pdbx_strand_id
1 'polypeptide(L)'
;MDCRTFLKTAVAALSLLAFDAQATLIDNGDGTVTDDVSNKMWIKDFNLAASNTFGLAYSTDLGDHPSDSYAASYAEQIFTSGYMNWGAALHWIDAMNTANYLGFNDWRLPGVTDTGSSGCNFAYTGTDCGYNVDLATGELADLWYRALGNTPLYDNSGSGPQAGWGLTNAGPFDNMQSFAYWSGTAYAPSTYGAWGFGTDDGRQDGAGKSSGLYAVAVRSCDAGGCEGTVPVPGTLALLGLGLAGGAVRRRR
;
A
#
# COMPACT_ATOMS: atom_id res chain seq x y z
N MET A 1 -6.19 -31.80 71.75
CA MET A 1 -6.20 -30.37 71.36
C MET A 1 -5.71 -30.30 69.93
N ASP A 2 -6.67 -30.17 69.01
CA ASP A 2 -6.44 -29.98 67.58
C ASP A 2 -5.69 -28.68 67.31
N CYS A 3 -4.71 -28.74 66.41
CA CYS A 3 -4.15 -27.56 65.76
C CYS A 3 -4.12 -27.81 64.25
N ARG A 4 -5.15 -27.32 63.57
CA ARG A 4 -5.15 -27.01 62.14
C ARG A 4 -3.99 -26.00 61.91
N THR A 5 -3.29 -25.88 60.77
CA THR A 5 -3.84 -25.38 59.50
C THR A 5 -2.74 -25.16 58.44
N PHE A 6 -3.16 -25.24 57.18
CA PHE A 6 -2.66 -24.58 55.95
C PHE A 6 -1.40 -25.09 55.21
N LEU A 7 -1.66 -26.01 54.28
CA LEU A 7 -0.91 -26.22 53.04
C LEU A 7 -1.04 -24.95 52.16
N LYS A 8 0.05 -24.22 51.91
CA LYS A 8 0.07 -23.09 50.97
C LYS A 8 0.44 -23.60 49.58
N THR A 9 -0.55 -23.75 48.71
CA THR A 9 -0.34 -23.89 47.27
C THR A 9 0.09 -22.54 46.70
N ALA A 10 1.36 -22.42 46.30
CA ALA A 10 1.83 -21.28 45.52
C ALA A 10 1.55 -21.57 44.04
N VAL A 11 0.56 -20.89 43.46
CA VAL A 11 0.36 -20.85 42.01
C VAL A 11 1.28 -19.76 41.48
N ALA A 12 2.35 -20.15 40.79
CA ALA A 12 3.17 -19.22 40.02
C ALA A 12 2.39 -18.82 38.76
N ALA A 13 1.91 -17.57 38.73
CA ALA A 13 1.32 -17.00 37.53
C ALA A 13 2.46 -16.75 36.52
N LEU A 14 2.49 -17.57 35.46
CA LEU A 14 3.34 -17.33 34.30
C LEU A 14 2.72 -16.20 33.48
N SER A 15 3.15 -14.98 33.72
CA SER A 15 2.79 -13.82 32.92
C SER A 15 3.38 -13.98 31.51
N LEU A 16 2.52 -14.37 30.55
CA LEU A 16 2.79 -14.24 29.13
C LEU A 16 2.94 -12.74 28.83
N LEU A 17 4.18 -12.29 28.64
CA LEU A 17 4.43 -11.03 27.96
C LEU A 17 3.95 -11.22 26.52
N ALA A 18 2.74 -10.76 26.23
CA ALA A 18 2.34 -10.51 24.87
C ALA A 18 3.23 -9.37 24.39
N PHE A 19 4.22 -9.70 23.57
CA PHE A 19 4.83 -8.70 22.70
C PHE A 19 3.72 -8.30 21.73
N ASP A 20 3.24 -7.05 21.81
CA ASP A 20 2.53 -6.44 20.70
C ASP A 20 3.53 -6.43 19.54
N ALA A 21 3.43 -7.44 18.67
CA ALA A 21 4.08 -7.39 17.37
C ALA A 21 3.33 -6.31 16.59
N GLN A 22 3.71 -5.03 16.77
CA GLN A 22 3.46 -4.04 15.73
C GLN A 22 4.33 -4.46 14.56
N ALA A 23 3.80 -5.37 13.73
CA ALA A 23 4.37 -5.55 12.42
C ALA A 23 4.08 -4.27 11.62
N THR A 24 5.14 -3.85 10.94
CA THR A 24 5.32 -2.61 10.20
C THR A 24 5.96 -3.04 8.90
N LEU A 25 5.47 -2.58 7.74
CA LEU A 25 6.02 -2.79 6.39
C LEU A 25 6.98 -3.99 6.24
N ILE A 26 6.44 -5.12 5.80
CA ILE A 26 7.16 -6.39 5.64
C ILE A 26 7.62 -6.50 4.18
N ASP A 27 8.93 -6.49 3.94
CA ASP A 27 9.49 -6.88 2.65
C ASP A 27 9.31 -8.39 2.45
N ASN A 28 8.53 -8.79 1.44
CA ASN A 28 8.23 -10.20 1.19
C ASN A 28 9.38 -10.91 0.44
N GLY A 29 10.39 -10.16 -0.03
CA GLY A 29 11.56 -10.70 -0.74
C GLY A 29 11.28 -11.13 -2.17
N ASP A 30 10.09 -10.85 -2.70
CA ASP A 30 9.62 -11.22 -4.04
C ASP A 30 9.38 -10.00 -4.96
N GLY A 31 9.73 -8.79 -4.50
CA GLY A 31 9.45 -7.54 -5.19
C GLY A 31 8.20 -6.81 -4.67
N THR A 32 7.57 -7.31 -3.61
CA THR A 32 6.45 -6.65 -2.92
C THR A 32 6.77 -6.33 -1.46
N VAL A 33 6.03 -5.37 -0.91
CA VAL A 33 6.04 -5.01 0.52
C VAL A 33 4.61 -5.03 1.05
N THR A 34 4.39 -5.77 2.13
CA THR A 34 3.10 -5.83 2.83
C THR A 34 3.03 -4.77 3.93
N ASP A 35 2.02 -3.92 3.89
CA ASP A 35 1.54 -3.14 5.02
C ASP A 35 0.35 -3.87 5.66
N ASP A 36 0.61 -4.57 6.76
CA ASP A 36 -0.38 -5.36 7.49
C ASP A 36 -1.34 -4.50 8.31
N VAL A 37 -0.97 -3.26 8.63
CA VAL A 37 -1.85 -2.30 9.33
C VAL A 37 -2.94 -1.81 8.38
N SER A 38 -2.57 -1.40 7.16
CA SER A 38 -3.53 -0.93 6.15
C SER A 38 -4.12 -2.06 5.29
N ASN A 39 -3.66 -3.30 5.48
CA ASN A 39 -4.00 -4.47 4.66
C ASN A 39 -3.79 -4.19 3.17
N LYS A 40 -2.57 -3.76 2.84
CA LYS A 40 -2.14 -3.44 1.48
C LYS A 40 -0.85 -4.15 1.16
N MET A 41 -0.68 -4.50 -0.10
CA MET A 41 0.58 -4.97 -0.65
C MET A 41 0.98 -4.04 -1.79
N TRP A 42 2.18 -3.52 -1.68
CA TRP A 42 2.75 -2.53 -2.59
C TRP A 42 3.83 -3.18 -3.44
N ILE A 43 3.98 -2.73 -4.68
CA ILE A 43 5.21 -2.99 -5.42
C ILE A 43 6.37 -2.29 -4.72
N LYS A 44 7.49 -3.01 -4.53
CA LYS A 44 8.66 -2.51 -3.81
C LYS A 44 9.38 -1.39 -4.57
N ASP A 45 9.47 -1.50 -5.89
CA ASP A 45 10.08 -0.48 -6.75
C ASP A 45 9.06 0.62 -7.12
N PHE A 46 9.17 1.76 -6.45
CA PHE A 46 8.30 2.93 -6.64
C PHE A 46 8.57 3.70 -7.94
N ASN A 47 9.51 3.23 -8.77
CA ASN A 47 9.67 3.69 -10.14
C ASN A 47 9.84 2.52 -11.13
N LEU A 48 9.11 1.42 -10.87
CA LEU A 48 9.17 0.21 -11.70
C LEU A 48 8.97 0.50 -13.19
N ALA A 49 8.12 1.47 -13.52
CA ALA A 49 7.83 1.86 -14.87
C ALA A 49 9.04 2.35 -15.69
N ALA A 50 10.11 2.82 -15.05
CA ALA A 50 11.35 3.19 -15.74
C ALA A 50 12.14 1.97 -16.24
N SER A 51 11.86 0.78 -15.71
CA SER A 51 12.54 -0.47 -16.07
C SER A 51 11.61 -1.53 -16.67
N ASN A 52 10.31 -1.46 -16.39
CA ASN A 52 9.31 -2.42 -16.86
C ASN A 52 7.96 -1.76 -17.15
N THR A 53 7.63 -1.68 -18.43
CA THR A 53 6.36 -1.14 -18.94
C THR A 53 5.36 -2.22 -19.35
N PHE A 54 5.67 -3.50 -19.10
CA PHE A 54 4.84 -4.64 -19.49
C PHE A 54 4.54 -4.70 -21.01
N GLY A 55 5.49 -4.24 -21.83
CA GLY A 55 5.39 -4.28 -23.29
C GLY A 55 4.86 -3.01 -23.93
N LEU A 56 4.43 -2.01 -23.14
CA LEU A 56 4.06 -0.69 -23.65
C LEU A 56 5.31 0.09 -24.08
N ALA A 57 5.23 0.81 -25.20
CA ALA A 57 6.36 1.60 -25.69
C ALA A 57 6.47 2.95 -24.96
N TYR A 58 7.70 3.36 -24.63
CA TYR A 58 7.96 4.70 -24.14
C TYR A 58 7.66 5.76 -25.20
N SER A 59 7.26 6.95 -24.75
CA SER A 59 7.06 8.16 -25.58
C SER A 59 6.19 7.92 -26.81
N THR A 60 5.27 6.96 -26.70
CA THR A 60 4.29 6.60 -27.72
C THR A 60 2.92 6.84 -27.14
N ASP A 61 2.05 7.46 -27.93
CA ASP A 61 0.68 7.70 -27.52
C ASP A 61 -0.08 6.37 -27.37
N LEU A 62 -0.54 6.09 -26.16
CA LEU A 62 -1.32 4.91 -25.81
C LEU A 62 -2.83 5.11 -26.07
N GLY A 63 -3.24 6.34 -26.40
CA GLY A 63 -4.63 6.72 -26.59
C GLY A 63 -5.42 6.81 -25.30
N ASP A 64 -6.66 7.28 -25.42
CA ASP A 64 -7.58 7.45 -24.28
C ASP A 64 -7.79 6.12 -23.53
N HIS A 65 -7.69 6.16 -22.20
CA HIS A 65 -7.99 5.02 -21.37
C HIS A 65 -9.53 4.89 -21.16
N PRO A 66 -10.14 3.69 -21.25
CA PRO A 66 -11.60 3.53 -21.12
C PRO A 66 -12.21 3.97 -19.79
N SER A 67 -11.40 4.00 -18.72
CA SER A 67 -11.83 4.51 -17.40
C SER A 67 -11.67 6.02 -17.24
N ASP A 68 -11.14 6.71 -18.25
CA ASP A 68 -11.13 8.17 -18.31
C ASP A 68 -12.34 8.68 -19.11
N SER A 69 -13.12 9.55 -18.49
CA SER A 69 -14.24 10.22 -19.16
C SER A 69 -13.82 11.45 -19.97
N TYR A 70 -12.56 11.88 -19.84
CA TYR A 70 -11.98 12.96 -20.60
C TYR A 70 -11.26 12.41 -21.84
N ALA A 71 -11.70 12.84 -23.02
CA ALA A 71 -10.94 12.59 -24.26
C ALA A 71 -9.71 13.50 -24.26
N ALA A 72 -8.51 12.90 -24.19
CA ALA A 72 -7.28 13.63 -24.08
C ALA A 72 -7.02 14.45 -25.35
N SER A 73 -6.62 15.71 -25.17
CA SER A 73 -6.13 16.57 -26.26
C SER A 73 -4.60 16.49 -26.41
N TYR A 74 -3.98 15.52 -25.74
CA TYR A 74 -2.55 15.29 -25.65
C TYR A 74 -2.29 13.77 -25.72
N ALA A 75 -1.05 13.38 -26.00
CA ALA A 75 -0.67 11.97 -26.03
C ALA A 75 -0.56 11.41 -24.62
N GLU A 76 -1.17 10.25 -24.38
CA GLU A 76 -1.03 9.52 -23.12
C GLU A 76 0.25 8.68 -23.18
N GLN A 77 1.29 9.06 -22.44
CA GLN A 77 2.61 8.47 -22.59
C GLN A 77 3.25 8.02 -21.28
N ILE A 78 4.05 6.96 -21.38
CA ILE A 78 5.05 6.58 -20.39
C ILE A 78 6.38 7.19 -20.83
N PHE A 79 7.01 7.98 -19.97
CA PHE A 79 8.33 8.56 -20.22
C PHE A 79 9.44 7.62 -19.75
N THR A 80 10.63 7.72 -20.36
CA THR A 80 11.78 6.85 -20.03
C THR A 80 12.29 7.03 -18.60
N SER A 81 11.95 8.14 -17.95
CA SER A 81 12.23 8.39 -16.53
C SER A 81 11.22 7.73 -15.58
N GLY A 82 10.14 7.13 -16.12
CA GLY A 82 9.06 6.50 -15.37
C GLY A 82 7.87 7.41 -15.04
N TYR A 83 7.94 8.71 -15.37
CA TYR A 83 6.76 9.56 -15.35
C TYR A 83 5.71 9.05 -16.33
N MET A 84 4.44 9.30 -16.01
CA MET A 84 3.31 9.00 -16.87
C MET A 84 2.27 10.11 -16.80
N ASN A 85 1.58 10.31 -17.92
CA ASN A 85 0.24 10.90 -17.89
C ASN A 85 -0.73 9.97 -17.16
N TRP A 86 -1.87 10.51 -16.71
CA TRP A 86 -2.79 9.71 -15.88
C TRP A 86 -3.40 8.53 -16.65
N GLY A 87 -3.84 8.74 -17.90
CA GLY A 87 -4.33 7.65 -18.76
C GLY A 87 -3.25 6.61 -19.06
N ALA A 88 -2.01 7.04 -19.27
CA ALA A 88 -0.87 6.12 -19.42
C ALA A 88 -0.58 5.30 -18.16
N ALA A 89 -0.75 5.87 -16.97
CA ALA A 89 -0.62 5.15 -15.69
C ALA A 89 -1.70 4.06 -15.55
N LEU A 90 -2.91 4.31 -16.03
CA LEU A 90 -3.98 3.33 -16.06
C LEU A 90 -3.69 2.21 -17.07
N HIS A 91 -3.24 2.54 -18.29
CA HIS A 91 -2.78 1.54 -19.26
C HIS A 91 -1.64 0.67 -18.72
N TRP A 92 -0.70 1.26 -17.97
CA TRP A 92 0.40 0.53 -17.34
C TRP A 92 -0.09 -0.49 -16.31
N ILE A 93 -1.09 -0.14 -15.51
CA ILE A 93 -1.76 -1.06 -14.58
C ILE A 93 -2.48 -2.19 -15.36
N ASP A 94 -3.21 -1.87 -16.43
CA ASP A 94 -3.88 -2.87 -17.27
C ASP A 94 -2.88 -3.87 -17.88
N ALA A 95 -1.73 -3.36 -18.34
CA ALA A 95 -0.65 -4.19 -18.88
C ALA A 95 0.02 -5.05 -17.78
N MET A 96 0.25 -4.48 -16.59
CA MET A 96 0.76 -5.21 -15.42
C MET A 96 -0.16 -6.38 -15.04
N ASN A 97 -1.47 -6.14 -15.00
CA ASN A 97 -2.47 -7.14 -14.68
C ASN A 97 -2.60 -8.21 -15.77
N THR A 98 -2.54 -7.81 -17.04
CA THR A 98 -2.51 -8.74 -18.18
C THR A 98 -1.28 -9.65 -18.13
N ALA A 99 -0.14 -9.13 -17.69
CA ALA A 99 1.09 -9.90 -17.51
C ALA A 99 1.07 -10.81 -16.27
N ASN A 100 0.03 -10.74 -15.43
CA ASN A 100 -0.07 -11.45 -14.15
C ASN A 100 1.18 -11.24 -13.28
N TYR A 101 1.62 -9.99 -13.16
CA TYR A 101 2.88 -9.64 -12.54
C TYR A 101 2.94 -10.11 -11.08
N LEU A 102 4.02 -10.83 -10.74
CA LEU A 102 4.23 -11.47 -9.44
C LEU A 102 3.10 -12.44 -9.02
N GLY A 103 2.37 -12.99 -9.99
CA GLY A 103 1.29 -13.92 -9.73
C GLY A 103 -0.07 -13.28 -9.49
N PHE A 104 -0.16 -11.94 -9.58
CA PHE A 104 -1.39 -11.18 -9.32
C PHE A 104 -1.85 -10.40 -10.56
N ASN A 105 -3.15 -10.17 -10.63
CA ASN A 105 -3.82 -9.47 -11.74
C ASN A 105 -4.88 -8.45 -11.25
N ASP A 106 -4.79 -8.07 -9.97
CA ASP A 106 -5.66 -7.13 -9.27
C ASP A 106 -4.90 -5.89 -8.79
N TRP A 107 -3.75 -5.59 -9.40
CA TRP A 107 -2.99 -4.36 -9.15
C TRP A 107 -3.79 -3.13 -9.56
N ARG A 108 -3.62 -2.04 -8.82
CA ARG A 108 -4.19 -0.73 -9.14
C ARG A 108 -3.29 0.39 -8.67
N LEU A 109 -3.55 1.61 -9.13
CA LEU A 109 -3.01 2.81 -8.49
C LEU A 109 -3.59 2.97 -7.07
N PRO A 110 -2.89 3.66 -6.15
CA PRO A 110 -3.39 3.97 -4.82
C PRO A 110 -4.66 4.82 -4.91
N GLY A 111 -5.60 4.59 -4.00
CA GLY A 111 -6.87 5.29 -3.97
C GLY A 111 -6.84 6.53 -3.09
N VAL A 112 -7.66 7.51 -3.47
CA VAL A 112 -8.16 8.57 -2.59
C VAL A 112 -9.69 8.47 -2.52
N THR A 113 -10.26 8.59 -1.32
CA THR A 113 -11.70 8.74 -1.08
C THR A 113 -11.97 10.20 -0.78
N ASP A 114 -12.57 10.92 -1.72
CA ASP A 114 -12.99 12.31 -1.52
C ASP A 114 -14.16 12.34 -0.52
N THR A 115 -13.98 13.04 0.60
CA THR A 115 -14.99 13.11 1.67
C THR A 115 -15.45 14.53 1.92
N GLY A 116 -16.75 14.69 2.20
CA GLY A 116 -17.34 16.00 2.45
C GLY A 116 -17.77 16.67 1.15
N SER A 117 -17.22 17.86 0.86
CA SER A 117 -17.55 18.62 -0.34
C SER A 117 -16.67 18.18 -1.50
N SER A 118 -17.30 17.85 -2.64
CA SER A 118 -16.56 17.37 -3.82
C SER A 118 -15.41 18.30 -4.19
N GLY A 119 -14.23 17.70 -4.37
CA GLY A 119 -13.01 18.39 -4.76
C GLY A 119 -12.07 18.72 -3.61
N CYS A 120 -11.08 19.54 -3.93
CA CYS A 120 -10.10 19.99 -2.97
C CYS A 120 -10.67 21.05 -2.04
N ASN A 121 -10.98 20.63 -0.82
CA ASN A 121 -11.29 21.43 0.36
C ASN A 121 -10.01 21.78 1.14
N PHE A 122 -9.02 22.39 0.46
CA PHE A 122 -7.65 22.57 0.97
C PHE A 122 -7.60 23.01 2.44
N ALA A 123 -6.93 22.21 3.27
CA ALA A 123 -6.61 22.56 4.65
C ALA A 123 -5.27 21.96 5.10
N TYR A 124 -4.91 22.24 6.35
CA TYR A 124 -3.69 21.74 6.98
C TYR A 124 -3.96 20.65 8.01
N THR A 125 -5.21 20.18 8.16
CA THR A 125 -5.57 19.11 9.11
C THR A 125 -6.93 18.52 8.77
N GLY A 126 -7.06 17.19 8.90
CA GLY A 126 -8.36 16.49 8.90
C GLY A 126 -9.18 16.63 7.61
N THR A 127 -8.49 16.90 6.50
CA THR A 127 -9.02 17.08 5.15
C THR A 127 -8.53 15.94 4.26
N ASP A 128 -9.13 15.73 3.10
CA ASP A 128 -8.64 14.87 2.04
C ASP A 128 -7.81 15.64 0.99
N CYS A 129 -7.65 16.96 1.14
CA CYS A 129 -6.82 17.80 0.28
C CYS A 129 -5.95 18.80 1.06
N GLY A 130 -4.67 18.87 0.73
CA GLY A 130 -3.70 19.76 1.36
C GLY A 130 -2.67 18.97 2.16
N TYR A 131 -2.41 19.38 3.40
CA TYR A 131 -1.40 18.77 4.27
C TYR A 131 -2.06 18.18 5.52
N ASN A 132 -1.39 17.21 6.14
CA ASN A 132 -1.91 16.48 7.31
C ASN A 132 -3.35 15.97 7.05
N VAL A 133 -3.51 15.33 5.89
CA VAL A 133 -4.79 14.80 5.45
C VAL A 133 -5.29 13.67 6.37
N ASP A 134 -6.59 13.37 6.33
CA ASP A 134 -7.13 12.18 6.97
C ASP A 134 -6.57 10.92 6.27
N LEU A 135 -5.72 10.19 6.98
CA LEU A 135 -5.03 9.01 6.45
C LEU A 135 -5.99 7.87 6.09
N ALA A 136 -7.22 7.88 6.60
CA ALA A 136 -8.24 6.91 6.16
C ALA A 136 -8.71 7.15 4.72
N THR A 137 -8.44 8.35 4.17
CA THR A 137 -8.94 8.75 2.85
C THR A 137 -7.92 8.53 1.73
N GLY A 138 -6.61 8.55 2.01
CA GLY A 138 -5.57 8.42 0.98
C GLY A 138 -4.57 7.31 1.30
N GLU A 139 -4.50 6.28 0.45
CA GLU A 139 -3.64 5.12 0.72
C GLU A 139 -2.15 5.44 0.66
N LEU A 140 -1.74 6.29 -0.30
CA LEU A 140 -0.34 6.70 -0.40
C LEU A 140 0.01 7.74 0.69
N ALA A 141 -0.96 8.57 1.09
CA ALA A 141 -0.78 9.46 2.23
C ALA A 141 -0.59 8.65 3.53
N ASP A 142 -1.44 7.64 3.79
CA ASP A 142 -1.29 6.74 4.93
C ASP A 142 0.08 6.05 4.96
N LEU A 143 0.53 5.52 3.83
CA LEU A 143 1.87 4.94 3.71
C LEU A 143 2.96 5.96 4.09
N TRP A 144 2.92 7.15 3.51
CA TRP A 144 3.97 8.16 3.67
C TRP A 144 4.01 8.78 5.07
N TYR A 145 2.85 9.12 5.62
CA TYR A 145 2.72 9.76 6.94
C TYR A 145 2.84 8.74 8.08
N ARG A 146 2.03 7.67 8.08
CA ARG A 146 1.95 6.72 9.20
C ARG A 146 3.01 5.65 9.09
N ALA A 147 3.09 4.95 7.96
CA ALA A 147 3.95 3.77 7.86
C ALA A 147 5.44 4.13 7.74
N LEU A 148 5.75 5.20 7.00
CA LEU A 148 7.11 5.69 6.82
C LEU A 148 7.50 6.79 7.82
N GLY A 149 6.53 7.44 8.47
CA GLY A 149 6.81 8.45 9.49
C GLY A 149 7.45 9.73 8.94
N ASN A 150 7.22 10.05 7.66
CA ASN A 150 7.73 11.28 7.07
C ASN A 150 6.99 12.50 7.63
N THR A 151 7.69 13.63 7.68
CA THR A 151 7.14 14.90 8.19
C THR A 151 6.75 15.80 7.02
N PRO A 152 5.51 16.33 6.95
CA PRO A 152 5.10 17.19 5.86
C PRO A 152 5.71 18.60 5.97
N LEU A 153 5.63 19.37 4.89
CA LEU A 153 6.16 20.73 4.84
C LEU A 153 5.51 21.66 5.88
N TYR A 154 4.20 21.57 6.07
CA TYR A 154 3.44 22.41 7.01
C TYR A 154 2.78 21.59 8.12
N ASP A 155 2.82 22.10 9.35
CA ASP A 155 2.12 21.52 10.49
C ASP A 155 0.60 21.76 10.44
N ASN A 156 -0.14 21.28 11.45
CA ASN A 156 -1.60 21.40 11.51
C ASN A 156 -2.13 22.84 11.56
N SER A 157 -1.26 23.82 11.81
CA SER A 157 -1.58 25.26 11.79
C SER A 157 -1.22 25.95 10.48
N GLY A 158 -0.63 25.21 9.52
CA GLY A 158 -0.07 25.77 8.30
C GLY A 158 1.30 26.42 8.49
N SER A 159 2.00 26.12 9.59
CA SER A 159 3.34 26.65 9.85
C SER A 159 4.40 25.72 9.27
N GLY A 160 5.35 26.29 8.52
CA GLY A 160 6.42 25.52 7.87
C GLY A 160 7.54 26.43 7.35
N PRO A 161 8.63 25.87 6.78
CA PRO A 161 8.90 24.44 6.67
C PRO A 161 9.16 23.79 8.05
N GLN A 162 8.58 22.62 8.31
CA GLN A 162 8.88 21.85 9.53
C GLN A 162 10.32 21.30 9.49
N ALA A 163 10.98 21.16 10.64
CA ALA A 163 12.31 20.56 10.65
C ALA A 163 12.26 19.09 10.22
N GLY A 164 13.12 18.69 9.27
CA GLY A 164 13.14 17.31 8.76
C GLY A 164 12.00 16.96 7.81
N TRP A 165 11.35 17.95 7.20
CA TRP A 165 10.27 17.74 6.25
C TRP A 165 10.70 17.01 4.97
N GLY A 166 9.72 16.39 4.31
CA GLY A 166 9.85 15.72 3.01
C GLY A 166 10.14 14.23 3.13
N LEU A 167 10.49 13.61 2.00
CA LEU A 167 10.85 12.19 1.92
C LEU A 167 12.20 11.93 2.59
N THR A 168 12.17 11.63 3.89
CA THR A 168 13.36 11.35 4.71
C THR A 168 13.48 9.88 5.08
N ASN A 169 12.39 9.12 4.98
CA ASN A 169 12.33 7.69 5.17
C ASN A 169 11.53 7.04 4.04
N ALA A 170 12.17 6.15 3.28
CA ALA A 170 11.52 5.33 2.27
C ALA A 170 11.27 3.89 2.76
N GLY A 171 11.64 3.55 4.01
CA GLY A 171 11.42 2.23 4.57
C GLY A 171 12.05 1.12 3.70
N PRO A 172 11.32 0.03 3.42
CA PRO A 172 11.80 -1.06 2.57
C PRO A 172 11.62 -0.79 1.06
N PHE A 173 11.15 0.39 0.64
CA PHE A 173 10.88 0.67 -0.77
C PHE A 173 12.12 1.11 -1.52
N ASP A 174 12.23 0.63 -2.76
CA ASP A 174 13.28 1.02 -3.69
C ASP A 174 12.77 2.14 -4.61
N ASN A 175 13.68 3.04 -5.02
CA ASN A 175 13.42 4.09 -6.01
C ASN A 175 12.19 4.97 -5.73
N MET A 176 11.79 5.16 -4.46
CA MET A 176 10.77 6.15 -4.12
C MET A 176 11.30 7.55 -4.45
N GLN A 177 10.61 8.23 -5.35
CA GLN A 177 11.03 9.52 -5.89
C GLN A 177 10.48 10.62 -5.01
N SER A 178 11.30 11.62 -4.66
CA SER A 178 10.83 12.84 -3.98
C SER A 178 10.10 13.73 -4.98
N PHE A 179 8.88 13.35 -5.33
CA PHE A 179 7.98 14.04 -6.27
C PHE A 179 6.53 13.56 -6.06
N ALA A 180 5.62 13.96 -6.96
CA ALA A 180 4.23 13.52 -6.94
C ALA A 180 3.96 12.20 -7.67
N TYR A 181 2.99 11.46 -7.13
CA TYR A 181 2.49 10.18 -7.61
C TYR A 181 0.99 10.26 -7.91
N TRP A 182 0.56 9.56 -8.97
CA TRP A 182 -0.85 9.45 -9.33
C TRP A 182 -1.64 8.60 -8.33
N SER A 183 -2.84 9.06 -8.00
CA SER A 183 -3.92 8.22 -7.47
C SER A 183 -4.74 7.64 -8.63
N GLY A 184 -5.35 6.47 -8.41
CA GLY A 184 -6.35 5.90 -9.31
C GLY A 184 -7.70 6.62 -9.27
N THR A 185 -7.87 7.63 -8.40
CA THR A 185 -9.10 8.38 -8.24
C THR A 185 -9.12 9.62 -9.15
N ALA A 186 -10.10 9.71 -10.05
CA ALA A 186 -10.36 10.91 -10.83
C ALA A 186 -10.84 12.08 -9.93
N TYR A 187 -10.51 13.31 -10.31
CA TYR A 187 -10.90 14.50 -9.55
C TYR A 187 -12.32 14.93 -9.93
N ALA A 188 -13.29 14.62 -9.07
CA ALA A 188 -14.72 14.76 -9.39
C ALA A 188 -15.17 16.15 -9.91
N PRO A 189 -14.69 17.29 -9.39
CA PRO A 189 -15.13 18.61 -9.89
C PRO A 189 -14.70 18.94 -11.32
N SER A 190 -13.72 18.22 -11.88
CA SER A 190 -13.16 18.51 -13.19
C SER A 190 -12.64 17.25 -13.87
N THR A 191 -13.22 16.90 -15.03
CA THR A 191 -12.81 15.73 -15.81
C THR A 191 -11.34 15.79 -16.26
N TYR A 192 -10.74 16.99 -16.28
CA TYR A 192 -9.33 17.22 -16.60
C TYR A 192 -8.35 16.80 -15.49
N GLY A 193 -8.85 16.50 -14.29
CA GLY A 193 -8.02 16.28 -13.10
C GLY A 193 -8.10 14.84 -12.57
N ALA A 194 -7.01 14.41 -11.94
CA ALA A 194 -6.97 13.24 -11.08
C ALA A 194 -6.26 13.59 -9.79
N TRP A 195 -6.54 12.85 -8.72
CA TRP A 195 -5.86 13.06 -7.44
C TRP A 195 -4.39 12.60 -7.55
N GLY A 196 -3.54 13.24 -6.77
CA GLY A 196 -2.15 12.85 -6.61
C GLY A 196 -1.63 13.17 -5.21
N PHE A 197 -0.50 12.58 -4.88
CA PHE A 197 0.17 12.79 -3.61
C PHE A 197 1.65 13.13 -3.84
N GLY A 198 2.08 14.29 -3.34
CA GLY A 198 3.47 14.75 -3.30
C GLY A 198 4.21 14.08 -2.17
N THR A 199 5.12 13.17 -2.48
CA THR A 199 6.00 12.57 -1.47
C THR A 199 7.18 13.48 -1.10
N ASP A 200 7.44 14.52 -1.90
CA ASP A 200 8.43 15.56 -1.65
C ASP A 200 8.06 16.47 -0.48
N ASP A 201 6.78 16.77 -0.30
CA ASP A 201 6.31 17.72 0.71
C ASP A 201 5.13 17.22 1.57
N GLY A 202 4.53 16.08 1.23
CA GLY A 202 3.38 15.49 1.92
C GLY A 202 2.02 16.05 1.49
N ARG A 203 1.94 16.79 0.38
CA ARG A 203 0.68 17.38 -0.09
C ARG A 203 -0.18 16.39 -0.88
N GLN A 204 -1.47 16.32 -0.60
CA GLN A 204 -2.47 15.66 -1.47
C GLN A 204 -3.29 16.73 -2.21
N ASP A 205 -3.44 16.62 -3.53
CA ASP A 205 -4.24 17.57 -4.32
C ASP A 205 -4.67 16.97 -5.67
N GLY A 206 -5.58 17.65 -6.37
CA GLY A 206 -5.87 17.40 -7.78
C GLY A 206 -4.76 17.93 -8.68
N ALA A 207 -4.33 17.11 -9.65
CA ALA A 207 -3.41 17.49 -10.70
C ALA A 207 -4.04 17.27 -12.08
N GLY A 208 -3.65 18.09 -13.06
CA GLY A 208 -4.10 17.94 -14.43
C GLY A 208 -3.54 16.66 -15.05
N LYS A 209 -4.39 15.83 -15.65
CA LYS A 209 -4.03 14.51 -16.19
C LYS A 209 -2.96 14.53 -17.30
N SER A 210 -2.77 15.69 -17.93
CA SER A 210 -1.68 15.97 -18.88
C SER A 210 -0.30 16.13 -18.24
N SER A 211 -0.22 16.16 -16.92
CA SER A 211 1.05 16.22 -16.18
C SER A 211 1.74 14.86 -16.19
N GLY A 212 3.07 14.86 -16.16
CA GLY A 212 3.84 13.64 -15.90
C GLY A 212 4.06 13.47 -14.40
N LEU A 213 3.44 12.46 -13.77
CA LEU A 213 3.70 12.05 -12.39
C LEU A 213 4.17 10.59 -12.35
N TYR A 214 4.76 10.17 -11.23
CA TYR A 214 5.09 8.76 -11.04
C TYR A 214 3.84 7.92 -10.75
N ALA A 215 3.97 6.61 -10.94
CA ALA A 215 2.93 5.64 -10.62
C ALA A 215 3.53 4.51 -9.80
N VAL A 216 2.79 4.04 -8.80
CA VAL A 216 3.11 2.84 -8.03
C VAL A 216 1.87 1.96 -7.98
N ALA A 217 2.07 0.65 -8.01
CA ALA A 217 0.97 -0.29 -7.92
C ALA A 217 0.79 -0.76 -6.46
N VAL A 218 -0.47 -0.85 -6.05
CA VAL A 218 -0.92 -1.40 -4.78
C VAL A 218 -2.09 -2.36 -5.03
N ARG A 219 -2.23 -3.34 -4.16
CA ARG A 219 -3.39 -4.21 -4.10
C ARG A 219 -3.89 -4.35 -2.67
N SER A 220 -5.19 -4.60 -2.53
CA SER A 220 -5.80 -4.87 -1.24
C SER A 220 -5.55 -6.32 -0.84
N CYS A 221 -5.22 -6.54 0.43
CA CYS A 221 -5.16 -7.89 0.97
C CYS A 221 -6.51 -8.30 1.53
N ASP A 222 -6.86 -9.58 1.44
CA ASP A 222 -8.07 -10.12 2.06
C ASP A 222 -7.79 -10.61 3.49
N ALA A 223 -8.82 -11.11 4.17
CA ALA A 223 -8.69 -11.67 5.51
C ALA A 223 -7.76 -12.92 5.57
N GLY A 224 -7.41 -13.50 4.41
CA GLY A 224 -6.46 -14.60 4.27
C GLY A 224 -5.00 -14.15 4.11
N GLY A 225 -4.73 -12.85 4.05
CA GLY A 225 -3.40 -12.27 3.89
C GLY A 225 -3.07 -11.92 2.43
N CYS A 226 -1.93 -11.26 2.22
CA CYS A 226 -1.57 -10.70 0.91
C CYS A 226 -1.05 -11.74 -0.09
N GLU A 227 -0.54 -12.88 0.38
CA GLU A 227 0.10 -13.93 -0.44
C GLU A 227 -0.87 -14.75 -1.32
N GLY A 228 -2.18 -14.49 -1.21
CA GLY A 228 -3.20 -15.39 -1.75
C GLY A 228 -3.23 -16.71 -0.98
N THR A 229 -4.31 -17.48 -1.12
CA THR A 229 -4.40 -18.78 -0.46
C THR A 229 -3.46 -19.77 -1.14
N VAL A 230 -2.20 -19.85 -0.71
CA VAL A 230 -1.36 -21.02 -1.03
C VAL A 230 -2.06 -22.22 -0.40
N PRO A 231 -2.55 -23.21 -1.17
CA PRO A 231 -3.10 -24.42 -0.59
C PRO A 231 -1.95 -25.07 0.16
N VAL A 232 -2.04 -25.12 1.50
CA VAL A 232 -1.02 -25.78 2.31
C VAL A 232 -0.91 -27.21 1.77
N PRO A 233 0.26 -27.63 1.23
CA PRO A 233 0.43 -29.01 0.83
C PRO A 233 0.10 -29.87 2.04
N GLY A 234 -0.65 -30.97 1.84
CA GLY A 234 -1.20 -31.83 2.90
C GLY A 234 -0.17 -32.50 3.84
N THR A 235 1.04 -31.98 3.98
CA THR A 235 2.06 -32.43 4.93
C THR A 235 1.71 -32.11 6.39
N LEU A 236 0.94 -31.06 6.68
CA LEU A 236 0.40 -30.87 8.05
C LEU A 236 -0.68 -31.90 8.42
N ALA A 237 -1.35 -32.52 7.43
CA ALA A 237 -2.28 -33.63 7.70
C ALA A 237 -1.53 -34.96 8.00
N LEU A 238 -0.29 -35.11 7.55
CA LEU A 238 0.51 -36.32 7.77
C LEU A 238 1.18 -36.39 9.14
N LEU A 239 1.36 -35.25 9.83
CA LEU A 239 1.90 -35.26 11.21
C LEU A 239 0.87 -35.77 12.24
N GLY A 240 -0.43 -35.78 11.90
CA GLY A 240 -1.52 -36.25 12.77
C GLY A 240 -1.80 -37.76 12.72
N LEU A 241 -1.29 -38.50 11.72
CA LEU A 241 -1.59 -39.93 11.54
C LEU A 241 -0.52 -40.88 12.10
N GLY A 242 0.59 -40.37 12.63
CA GLY A 242 1.71 -41.18 13.12
C GLY A 242 1.55 -41.81 14.50
N LEU A 243 0.52 -41.45 15.30
CA LEU A 243 0.42 -41.86 16.71
C LEU A 243 -0.65 -42.92 17.05
N ALA A 244 -1.35 -43.50 16.05
CA ALA A 244 -2.41 -44.49 16.29
C ALA A 244 -2.04 -45.96 15.94
N GLY A 245 -0.76 -46.28 15.80
CA GLY A 245 -0.28 -47.57 15.27
C GLY A 245 0.54 -48.41 16.25
N GLY A 246 0.12 -48.59 17.51
CA GLY A 246 0.98 -49.25 18.50
C GLY A 246 0.31 -49.95 19.67
N ALA A 247 -0.65 -50.86 19.44
CA ALA A 247 -1.02 -51.85 20.47
C ALA A 247 -1.69 -53.11 19.87
N VAL A 248 -0.91 -53.96 19.22
CA VAL A 248 -1.27 -55.39 19.09
C VAL A 248 -0.11 -56.22 19.59
N ARG A 249 -0.26 -56.82 20.78
CA ARG A 249 0.48 -58.05 21.11
C ARG A 249 -0.32 -58.97 22.03
N ARG A 250 -0.70 -60.10 21.42
CA ARG A 250 -1.30 -61.33 21.97
C ARG A 250 -0.64 -61.88 23.24
N ARG A 251 -1.43 -62.64 24.02
CA ARG A 251 -1.19 -64.04 24.46
C ARG A 251 -2.50 -64.58 25.06
N ARG A 252 -3.12 -65.60 24.43
CA ARG A 252 -3.10 -67.03 24.78
C ARG A 252 -3.55 -67.30 26.20
#